data_AF-A0AAE0G532-F1
#
_entry.id   AF-A0AAE0G532-F1
#
_cell.length_a   1.000
_cell.length_b   1.000
_cell.length_c   1.000
_cell.angle_alpha   90.00
_cell.angle_beta   90.00
_cell.angle_gamma   90.00
#
_symmetry.space_group_name_H-M   'P 1'
#
loop_
_entity.id
_entity.type
_entity.pdbx_description
1 polymer ?
#
loop_
_entity_poly.entity_id
_entity_poly.type
_entity_poly.pdbx_seq_one_letter_code
_entity_poly.pdbx_strand_id
1 'polypeptide(L)'
;KLVLRNAEGFPRSVAWWGPNDLADAPTRLAQHLSSNIPFTTLRHVRMSNVPGKFKCLLRVCTIWPDVNNFCHRAPPDAGPPREADASPEERWSYLVRLTVEDATCSCVKVYLYAEDGEMFFAEVPPQNVGACSAIGSVLQKKMDRLTGRQNGEVPWVPMCLKTYHDLDGNMQIRIFDTVML
;
A
#
# COMPACT_ATOMS: atom_id res chain seq x y z
N LYS A 1 1.04 -2.26 25.07
CA LYS A 1 2.30 -1.49 24.93
C LYS A 1 3.14 -2.22 23.89
N LEU A 2 3.19 -1.75 22.64
CA LEU A 2 3.78 -2.46 21.51
C LEU A 2 5.29 -2.60 21.71
N VAL A 3 5.69 -3.75 22.24
CA VAL A 3 7.06 -4.17 22.44
C VAL A 3 7.60 -4.61 21.09
N LEU A 4 8.21 -3.71 20.32
CA LEU A 4 9.06 -4.14 19.21
C LEU A 4 10.27 -4.84 19.84
N ARG A 5 10.30 -6.17 19.81
CA ARG A 5 11.47 -6.93 20.25
C ARG A 5 12.52 -6.83 19.16
N ASN A 6 13.70 -6.32 19.51
CA ASN A 6 14.88 -6.50 18.65
C ASN A 6 15.28 -7.99 18.65
N ALA A 7 16.27 -8.36 17.84
CA ALA A 7 16.85 -9.71 17.83
C ALA A 7 17.37 -10.18 19.21
N GLU A 8 17.49 -9.26 20.17
CA GLU A 8 17.95 -9.47 21.55
C GLU A 8 16.81 -9.47 22.59
N GLY A 9 15.53 -9.41 22.16
CA GLY A 9 14.38 -9.58 23.05
C GLY A 9 13.92 -8.35 23.85
N PHE A 10 14.48 -7.16 23.62
CA PHE A 10 14.13 -5.96 24.40
C PHE A 10 12.88 -5.22 23.88
N PRO A 11 11.94 -4.80 24.76
CA PRO A 11 10.78 -3.99 24.42
C PRO A 11 11.09 -2.57 23.92
N ARG A 12 10.99 -2.29 22.61
CA ARG A 12 10.84 -0.90 22.14
C ARG A 12 9.36 -0.55 22.00
N SER A 13 8.81 0.03 23.08
CA SER A 13 7.47 0.63 23.14
C SER A 13 7.41 1.94 22.36
N VAL A 14 6.84 1.96 21.16
CA VAL A 14 6.74 3.20 20.35
C VAL A 14 5.32 3.60 19.93
N ALA A 15 4.31 2.74 20.08
CA ALA A 15 2.94 3.09 19.70
C ALA A 15 2.10 3.52 20.91
N TRP A 16 1.95 4.84 21.12
CA TRP A 16 1.11 5.41 22.19
C TRP A 16 -0.40 5.24 21.93
N TRP A 17 -0.84 5.18 20.67
CA TRP A 17 -2.26 5.09 20.28
C TRP A 17 -2.57 4.07 19.16
N GLY A 18 -1.60 3.24 18.75
CA GLY A 18 -1.78 2.21 17.71
C GLY A 18 -1.96 0.78 18.28
N PRO A 19 -2.59 -0.15 17.54
CA PRO A 19 -2.76 -1.55 17.94
C PRO A 19 -1.40 -2.24 18.12
N ASN A 20 -1.30 -3.17 19.07
CA ASN A 20 -0.02 -3.83 19.34
C ASN A 20 0.30 -4.96 18.36
N ASP A 21 -0.73 -5.53 17.72
CA ASP A 21 -0.63 -6.60 16.73
C ASP A 21 -1.83 -6.56 15.77
N LEU A 22 -1.74 -7.30 14.67
CA LEU A 22 -2.83 -7.65 13.76
C LEU A 22 -4.03 -8.27 14.48
N ALA A 23 -3.80 -9.01 15.57
CA ALA A 23 -4.85 -9.55 16.43
C ALA A 23 -5.67 -8.45 17.15
N ASP A 24 -5.05 -7.30 17.37
CA ASP A 24 -5.69 -6.11 17.98
C ASP A 24 -6.29 -5.17 16.92
N ALA A 25 -6.05 -5.41 15.63
CA ALA A 25 -6.61 -4.60 14.55
C ALA A 25 -8.06 -5.06 14.27
N PRO A 26 -9.06 -4.17 14.42
CA PRO A 26 -10.48 -4.55 14.39
C PRO A 26 -10.96 -5.05 13.02
N THR A 27 -10.19 -4.80 11.94
CA THR A 27 -10.62 -5.10 10.57
C THR A 27 -9.50 -5.70 9.74
N ARG A 28 -9.70 -6.94 9.26
CA ARG A 28 -8.83 -7.56 8.26
C ARG A 28 -9.19 -7.04 6.87
N LEU A 29 -8.66 -5.87 6.51
CA LEU A 29 -8.87 -5.28 5.17
C LEU A 29 -7.80 -5.67 4.16
N ALA A 30 -6.65 -6.14 4.62
CA ALA A 30 -5.58 -6.59 3.75
C ALA A 30 -4.90 -7.82 4.33
N GLN A 31 -4.44 -8.67 3.43
CA GLN A 31 -3.55 -9.79 3.69
C GLN A 31 -2.17 -9.45 3.12
N HIS A 32 -1.12 -9.81 3.85
CA HIS A 32 0.25 -9.73 3.35
C HIS A 32 0.77 -11.14 3.04
N LEU A 33 1.52 -11.26 1.95
CA LEU A 33 2.06 -12.56 1.49
C LEU A 33 3.46 -12.84 2.08
N SER A 34 4.18 -11.79 2.48
CA SER A 34 5.51 -11.89 3.10
C SER A 34 5.43 -12.14 4.62
N SER A 35 5.06 -13.36 5.02
CA SER A 35 4.81 -13.75 6.42
C SER A 35 6.01 -13.60 7.36
N ASN A 36 7.24 -13.75 6.85
CA ASN A 36 8.46 -13.82 7.67
C ASN A 36 9.06 -12.46 8.08
N ILE A 37 8.53 -11.34 7.58
CA ILE A 37 9.04 -10.00 7.93
C ILE A 37 8.39 -9.54 9.25
N PRO A 38 9.14 -9.18 10.30
CA PRO A 38 8.56 -8.66 11.54
C PRO A 38 7.94 -7.28 11.34
N PHE A 39 6.95 -6.95 12.18
CA PHE A 39 6.39 -5.60 12.18
C PHE A 39 7.43 -4.56 12.63
N THR A 40 7.41 -3.40 11.96
CA THR A 40 8.22 -2.23 12.28
C THR A 40 7.37 -0.96 12.17
N THR A 41 7.98 0.20 12.41
CA THR A 41 7.31 1.52 12.40
C THR A 41 7.71 2.33 11.17
N LEU A 42 6.85 3.25 10.75
CA LEU A 42 7.16 4.20 9.67
C LEU A 42 8.39 5.05 10.01
N ARG A 43 8.59 5.41 11.29
CA ARG A 43 9.83 6.09 11.71
C ARG A 43 11.05 5.25 11.36
N HIS A 44 11.05 3.94 11.62
CA HIS A 44 12.17 3.07 11.26
C HIS A 44 12.36 3.02 9.75
N VAL A 45 11.29 2.86 8.98
CA VAL A 45 11.35 2.84 7.50
C VAL A 45 11.97 4.13 6.96
N ARG A 46 11.57 5.31 7.47
CA ARG A 46 12.10 6.62 7.03
C ARG A 46 13.54 6.88 7.43
N MET A 47 13.97 6.35 8.57
CA MET A 47 15.34 6.51 9.06
C MET A 47 16.29 5.46 8.46
N SER A 48 15.78 4.52 7.67
CA SER A 48 16.63 3.56 6.96
C SER A 48 17.42 4.29 5.88
N ASN A 49 18.75 4.19 5.94
CA ASN A 49 19.63 4.72 4.89
C ASN A 49 19.87 3.71 3.76
N VAL A 50 19.31 2.51 3.86
CA VAL A 50 19.47 1.43 2.89
C VAL A 50 18.09 0.97 2.41
N PRO A 51 17.90 0.76 1.08
CA PRO A 51 16.74 0.10 0.53
C PRO A 51 16.44 -1.24 1.22
N GLY A 52 15.19 -1.44 1.63
CA GLY A 52 14.80 -2.63 2.39
C GLY A 52 13.33 -2.96 2.23
N LYS A 53 12.96 -4.13 2.74
CA LYS A 53 11.57 -4.61 2.83
C LYS A 53 11.13 -4.60 4.28
N PHE A 54 9.95 -4.07 4.52
CA PHE A 54 9.40 -3.80 5.85
C PHE A 54 7.93 -4.22 5.90
N LYS A 55 7.42 -4.45 7.11
CA LYS A 55 6.00 -4.69 7.35
C LYS A 55 5.53 -3.71 8.41
N CYS A 56 4.49 -2.94 8.12
CA CYS A 56 3.98 -1.90 9.01
C CYS A 56 2.47 -2.06 9.20
N LEU A 57 1.97 -1.57 10.33
CA LEU A 57 0.54 -1.42 10.58
C LEU A 57 0.19 0.06 10.39
N LEU A 58 -0.62 0.36 9.38
CA LEU A 58 -0.79 1.72 8.85
C LEU A 58 -2.26 2.12 8.80
N ARG A 59 -2.52 3.43 8.92
CA ARG A 59 -3.80 4.04 8.55
C ARG A 59 -3.62 4.80 7.23
N VAL A 60 -4.62 4.73 6.36
CA VAL A 60 -4.63 5.50 5.10
C VAL A 60 -5.37 6.82 5.33
N CYS A 61 -4.65 7.93 5.27
CA CYS A 61 -5.21 9.27 5.49
C CYS A 61 -5.86 9.81 4.22
N THR A 62 -5.14 9.76 3.10
CA THR A 62 -5.58 10.31 1.82
C THR A 62 -5.08 9.47 0.66
N ILE A 63 -5.76 9.61 -0.48
CA ILE A 63 -5.49 8.85 -1.70
C ILE A 63 -5.38 9.83 -2.85
N TRP A 64 -4.43 9.57 -3.75
CA TRP A 64 -4.26 10.35 -4.97
C TRP A 64 -3.78 9.43 -6.11
N PRO A 65 -4.24 9.61 -7.36
CA PRO A 65 -5.28 10.56 -7.79
C PRO A 65 -6.69 10.10 -7.37
N ASP A 66 -7.75 10.68 -7.92
CA ASP A 66 -9.10 10.12 -7.76
C ASP A 66 -9.21 8.75 -8.47
N VAL A 67 -10.17 7.92 -8.04
CA VAL A 67 -10.35 6.54 -8.52
C VAL A 67 -10.42 6.43 -10.04
N ASN A 68 -11.08 7.37 -10.71
CA ASN A 68 -11.19 7.41 -12.17
C ASN A 68 -9.84 7.53 -12.90
N ASN A 69 -8.81 7.99 -12.19
CA ASN A 69 -7.45 8.24 -12.68
C ASN A 69 -6.40 7.30 -12.08
N PHE A 70 -6.81 6.22 -11.40
CA PHE A 70 -5.89 5.25 -10.80
C PHE A 70 -5.02 4.52 -11.82
N CYS A 71 -5.51 4.40 -13.06
CA CYS A 71 -4.79 3.73 -14.12
C CYS A 71 -4.32 4.73 -15.17
N HIS A 72 -3.15 4.45 -15.72
CA HIS A 72 -2.53 5.18 -16.82
C HIS A 72 -2.11 4.17 -17.89
N ARG A 73 -2.04 4.62 -19.15
CA ARG A 73 -1.46 3.79 -20.21
C ARG A 73 0.01 3.55 -19.87
N ALA A 74 0.38 2.28 -19.81
CA ALA A 74 1.76 1.89 -19.63
C ALA A 74 2.55 2.33 -20.86
N PRO A 75 3.80 2.79 -20.69
CA PRO A 75 4.64 3.12 -21.82
C PRO A 75 4.97 1.86 -22.65
N PRO A 76 5.27 2.01 -23.96
CA PRO A 76 5.45 0.87 -24.88
C PRO A 76 6.59 -0.08 -24.49
N ASP A 77 7.51 0.37 -23.64
CA ASP A 77 8.70 -0.34 -23.17
C ASP A 77 8.50 -1.02 -21.79
N ALA A 78 7.29 -1.00 -21.23
CA ALA A 78 6.96 -1.52 -19.89
C ALA A 78 7.04 -3.06 -19.72
N GLY A 79 7.78 -3.75 -20.59
CA GLY A 79 7.95 -5.20 -20.58
C GLY A 79 6.96 -5.95 -21.49
N PRO A 80 7.00 -7.30 -21.48
CA PRO A 80 6.19 -8.11 -22.39
C PRO A 80 4.69 -7.94 -22.13
N PRO A 81 3.83 -7.96 -23.16
CA PRO A 81 2.37 -7.88 -23.01
C PRO A 81 1.85 -9.01 -22.12
N ARG A 82 0.78 -8.73 -21.38
CA ARG A 82 0.03 -9.76 -20.64
C ARG A 82 -0.89 -10.51 -21.58
N GLU A 83 -1.25 -11.75 -21.24
CA GLU A 83 -2.25 -12.52 -22.00
C GLU A 83 -3.63 -11.81 -22.07
N ALA A 84 -3.94 -10.97 -21.07
CA ALA A 84 -5.17 -10.19 -21.02
C ALA A 84 -5.09 -8.85 -21.78
N ASP A 85 -3.91 -8.45 -22.27
CA ASP A 85 -3.77 -7.22 -23.04
C ASP A 85 -4.29 -7.46 -24.46
N ALA A 86 -5.36 -6.76 -24.84
CA ALA A 86 -5.92 -6.86 -26.20
C ALA A 86 -4.92 -6.40 -27.28
N SER A 87 -4.01 -5.50 -26.93
CA SER A 87 -2.84 -5.12 -27.72
C SER A 87 -1.75 -4.48 -26.83
N PRO A 88 -0.48 -4.46 -27.26
CA PRO A 88 0.61 -3.81 -26.53
C PRO A 88 0.39 -2.30 -26.30
N GLU A 89 -0.41 -1.64 -27.15
CA GLU A 89 -0.69 -0.19 -27.11
C GLU A 89 -1.83 0.20 -26.14
N GLU A 90 -2.55 -0.81 -25.64
CA GLU A 90 -3.69 -0.64 -24.72
C GLU A 90 -3.38 -1.15 -23.30
N ARG A 91 -2.11 -1.35 -22.97
CA ARG A 91 -1.71 -1.78 -21.64
C ARG A 91 -1.96 -0.67 -20.62
N TRP A 92 -2.68 -0.99 -19.56
CA TRP A 92 -2.90 -0.09 -18.43
C TRP A 92 -2.10 -0.56 -17.22
N SER A 93 -1.66 0.40 -16.41
CA SER A 93 -0.96 0.14 -15.14
C SER A 93 -1.57 0.98 -14.03
N TYR A 94 -1.59 0.47 -12.81
CA TYR A 94 -1.92 1.29 -11.64
C TYR A 94 -0.81 2.30 -11.35
N LEU A 95 -1.20 3.49 -10.93
CA LEU A 95 -0.36 4.50 -10.30
C LEU A 95 -1.18 5.21 -9.23
N VAL A 96 -1.08 4.73 -8.01
CA VAL A 96 -1.81 5.27 -6.86
C VAL A 96 -0.81 5.64 -5.78
N ARG A 97 -1.00 6.81 -5.18
CA ARG A 97 -0.25 7.30 -4.02
C ARG A 97 -1.18 7.34 -2.82
N LEU A 98 -0.85 6.59 -1.80
CA LEU A 98 -1.50 6.67 -0.50
C LEU A 98 -0.67 7.57 0.41
N THR A 99 -1.33 8.44 1.15
CA THR A 99 -0.73 9.10 2.30
C THR A 99 -1.11 8.29 3.52
N VAL A 100 -0.10 7.73 4.20
CA VAL A 100 -0.27 6.82 5.33
C VAL A 100 0.35 7.40 6.58
N GLU A 101 -0.10 6.89 7.72
CA GLU A 101 0.47 7.18 9.02
C GLU A 101 0.47 5.95 9.92
N ASP A 102 1.33 5.99 10.94
CA ASP A 102 1.30 5.11 12.08
C ASP A 102 1.44 5.93 13.37
N ALA A 103 1.54 5.26 14.51
CA ALA A 103 1.69 5.93 15.79
C ALA A 103 3.01 6.72 15.95
N THR A 104 3.94 6.62 15.00
CA THR A 104 5.30 7.20 15.07
C THR A 104 5.56 8.29 14.04
N CYS A 105 4.85 8.28 12.92
CA CYS A 105 5.00 9.23 11.82
C CYS A 105 3.69 9.39 11.06
N SER A 106 3.36 10.63 10.69
CA SER A 106 2.21 10.96 9.86
C SER A 106 2.64 11.47 8.48
N CYS A 107 1.68 11.47 7.55
CA CYS A 107 1.83 12.05 6.20
C CYS A 107 2.97 11.45 5.36
N VAL A 108 3.15 10.12 5.42
CA VAL A 108 4.14 9.41 4.60
C VAL A 108 3.51 9.01 3.27
N LYS A 109 4.17 9.33 2.16
CA LYS A 109 3.70 8.96 0.82
C LYS A 109 4.20 7.56 0.48
N VAL A 110 3.29 6.67 0.11
CA VAL A 110 3.59 5.32 -0.39
C VAL A 110 2.92 5.11 -1.74
N TYR A 111 3.60 4.45 -2.65
CA TYR A 111 3.11 4.22 -4.01
C TYR A 111 2.64 2.77 -4.21
N LEU A 112 1.58 2.61 -4.99
CA LEU A 112 1.11 1.38 -5.61
C LEU A 112 1.29 1.55 -7.11
N TYR A 113 2.07 0.68 -7.73
CA TYR A 113 2.41 0.83 -9.14
C TYR A 113 2.50 -0.51 -9.85
N ALA A 114 1.98 -0.55 -11.07
CA ALA A 114 2.00 -1.71 -11.96
C ALA A 114 1.54 -3.00 -11.21
N GLU A 115 2.35 -4.05 -11.25
CA GLU A 115 2.07 -5.37 -10.67
C GLU A 115 1.76 -5.33 -9.18
N ASP A 116 2.43 -4.45 -8.42
CA ASP A 116 2.16 -4.30 -6.98
C ASP A 116 0.73 -3.73 -6.77
N GLY A 117 0.26 -2.86 -7.67
CA GLY A 117 -1.10 -2.32 -7.64
C GLY A 117 -2.16 -3.37 -8.02
N GLU A 118 -1.86 -4.25 -8.97
CA GLU A 118 -2.74 -5.35 -9.37
C GLU A 118 -2.93 -6.36 -8.26
N MET A 119 -1.83 -6.74 -7.62
CA MET A 119 -1.85 -7.59 -6.45
C MET A 119 -2.67 -6.93 -5.33
N PHE A 120 -2.49 -5.63 -5.12
CA PHE A 120 -3.21 -4.89 -4.09
C PHE A 120 -4.71 -4.82 -4.32
N PHE A 121 -5.15 -4.48 -5.52
CA PHE A 121 -6.57 -4.33 -5.79
C PHE A 121 -7.29 -5.67 -5.93
N ALA A 122 -6.60 -6.72 -6.41
CA ALA A 122 -7.06 -8.09 -6.65
C ALA A 122 -8.40 -8.18 -7.40
N GLU A 123 -8.51 -9.07 -8.39
CA GLU A 123 -9.73 -9.26 -9.20
C GLU A 123 -10.12 -8.06 -10.09
N VAL A 124 -9.49 -6.89 -9.89
CA VAL A 124 -9.67 -5.71 -10.72
C VAL A 124 -8.39 -5.52 -11.55
N PRO A 125 -8.38 -5.95 -12.82
CA PRO A 125 -7.24 -5.68 -13.70
C PRO A 125 -7.16 -4.18 -14.01
N PRO A 126 -5.95 -3.64 -14.27
CA PRO A 126 -5.80 -2.25 -14.66
C PRO A 126 -6.47 -2.02 -16.00
N GLN A 127 -7.22 -0.93 -16.10
CA GLN A 127 -7.96 -0.56 -17.31
C GLN A 127 -8.37 0.90 -17.22
N ASN A 128 -9.02 1.43 -18.26
CA ASN A 128 -9.59 2.76 -18.22
C ASN A 128 -10.77 2.83 -17.23
N VAL A 129 -10.48 3.15 -15.96
CA VAL A 129 -11.48 3.23 -14.88
C VAL A 129 -12.55 4.29 -15.20
N GLY A 130 -12.15 5.43 -15.77
CA GLY A 130 -13.08 6.49 -16.16
C GLY A 130 -14.10 6.07 -17.23
N ALA A 131 -13.80 5.04 -18.03
CA ALA A 131 -14.72 4.51 -19.03
C ALA A 131 -15.69 3.45 -18.47
N CYS A 132 -15.44 2.89 -17.28
CA CYS A 132 -16.27 1.84 -16.68
C CYS A 132 -16.68 2.17 -15.24
N SER A 133 -17.90 2.71 -15.10
CA SER A 133 -18.47 3.13 -13.80
C SER A 133 -18.62 1.99 -12.78
N ALA A 134 -18.81 0.75 -13.23
CA ALA A 134 -18.89 -0.43 -12.36
C ALA A 134 -17.56 -0.70 -11.65
N ILE A 135 -16.45 -0.66 -12.40
CA ILE A 135 -15.10 -0.85 -11.86
C ILE A 135 -14.69 0.33 -10.98
N GLY A 136 -15.00 1.56 -11.41
CA GLY A 136 -14.80 2.75 -10.57
C GLY A 136 -15.54 2.63 -9.22
N SER A 137 -16.76 2.10 -9.20
CA SER A 137 -17.52 1.89 -7.96
C SER A 137 -16.89 0.82 -7.05
N VAL A 138 -16.35 -0.27 -7.61
CA VAL A 138 -15.66 -1.31 -6.83
C VAL A 138 -14.39 -0.76 -6.19
N LEU A 139 -13.58 -0.04 -6.96
CA LEU A 139 -12.36 0.60 -6.46
C LEU A 139 -12.68 1.68 -5.41
N GLN A 140 -13.73 2.49 -5.62
CA GLN A 140 -14.16 3.50 -4.65
C GLN A 140 -14.59 2.87 -3.33
N LYS A 141 -15.39 1.80 -3.34
CA LYS A 141 -15.77 1.06 -2.13
C LYS A 141 -14.54 0.53 -1.38
N LYS A 142 -13.59 -0.05 -2.12
CA LYS A 142 -12.30 -0.52 -1.59
C LYS A 142 -11.54 0.63 -0.90
N MET A 143 -11.53 1.83 -1.48
CA MET A 143 -10.87 3.02 -0.92
C MET A 143 -11.61 3.67 0.25
N ASP A 144 -12.93 3.65 0.22
CA ASP A 144 -13.76 4.15 1.32
C ASP A 144 -13.62 3.27 2.57
N ARG A 145 -13.35 1.97 2.40
CA ARG A 145 -12.94 1.06 3.48
C ARG A 145 -11.60 1.47 4.07
N LEU A 146 -10.57 1.69 3.24
CA LEU A 146 -9.23 2.07 3.69
C LEU A 146 -9.18 3.42 4.42
N THR A 147 -9.98 4.38 3.97
CA THR A 147 -10.02 5.74 4.52
C THR A 147 -11.04 5.91 5.64
N GLY A 148 -11.73 4.84 6.03
CA GLY A 148 -12.77 4.88 7.06
C GLY A 148 -14.04 5.64 6.65
N ARG A 149 -14.17 6.09 5.39
CA ARG A 149 -15.36 6.81 4.89
C ARG A 149 -16.62 5.95 4.95
N GLN A 150 -16.50 4.63 4.86
CA GLN A 150 -17.66 3.73 4.94
C GLN A 150 -18.22 3.59 6.36
N ASN A 151 -17.36 3.49 7.38
CA ASN A 151 -17.76 3.10 8.75
C ASN A 151 -17.46 4.18 9.80
N GLY A 152 -16.89 5.33 9.42
CA GLY A 152 -16.56 6.44 10.31
C GLY A 152 -15.24 6.29 11.08
N GLU A 153 -14.61 5.11 11.05
CA GLU A 153 -13.32 4.85 11.70
C GLU A 153 -12.27 4.45 10.66
N VAL A 154 -11.09 5.07 10.72
CA VAL A 154 -9.96 4.74 9.84
C VAL A 154 -9.29 3.45 10.34
N PRO A 155 -9.35 2.36 9.57
CA PRO A 155 -8.86 1.06 10.01
C PRO A 155 -7.33 1.00 9.99
N TRP A 156 -6.81 0.13 10.85
CA TRP A 156 -5.40 -0.26 10.82
C TRP A 156 -5.20 -1.41 9.84
N VAL A 157 -4.32 -1.21 8.87
CA VAL A 157 -4.13 -2.13 7.75
C VAL A 157 -2.67 -2.61 7.74
N PRO A 158 -2.42 -3.92 7.78
CA PRO A 158 -1.07 -4.45 7.59
C PRO A 158 -0.64 -4.22 6.14
N MET A 159 0.49 -3.57 5.94
CA MET A 159 1.04 -3.35 4.61
C MET A 159 2.53 -3.68 4.59
N CYS A 160 2.95 -4.37 3.52
CA CYS A 160 4.35 -4.60 3.22
C CYS A 160 4.89 -3.43 2.38
N LEU A 161 5.97 -2.81 2.85
CA LEU A 161 6.60 -1.64 2.25
C LEU A 161 8.02 -1.97 1.79
N LYS A 162 8.38 -1.60 0.56
CA LYS A 162 9.76 -1.64 0.06
C LYS A 162 10.24 -0.23 -0.21
N THR A 163 11.47 0.06 0.19
CA THR A 163 12.12 1.34 -0.12
C THR A 163 13.10 1.17 -1.27
N TYR A 164 13.25 2.21 -2.09
CA TYR A 164 14.18 2.25 -3.22
C TYR A 164 14.60 3.69 -3.50
N HIS A 165 15.69 3.89 -4.24
CA HIS A 165 16.09 5.22 -4.71
C HIS A 165 15.49 5.46 -6.09
N ASP A 166 14.90 6.64 -6.30
CA ASP A 166 14.56 7.09 -7.64
C ASP A 166 15.79 7.60 -8.41
N LEU A 167 15.57 8.09 -9.64
CA LEU A 167 16.62 8.60 -10.52
C LEU A 167 17.36 9.81 -9.93
N ASP A 168 16.69 10.57 -9.06
CA ASP A 168 17.25 11.73 -8.38
C ASP A 168 17.96 11.34 -7.06
N GLY A 169 18.02 10.03 -6.75
CA GLY A 169 18.61 9.50 -5.53
C GLY A 169 17.72 9.64 -4.28
N ASN A 170 16.48 10.13 -4.43
CA ASN A 170 15.57 10.27 -3.30
C ASN A 170 14.99 8.91 -2.91
N MET A 171 14.91 8.65 -1.61
CA MET A 171 14.30 7.43 -1.11
C MET A 171 12.77 7.49 -1.25
N GLN A 172 12.24 6.60 -2.07
CA GLN A 172 10.81 6.39 -2.27
C GLN A 172 10.34 5.14 -1.53
N ILE A 173 9.05 5.10 -1.21
CA ILE A 173 8.42 3.97 -0.51
C ILE A 173 7.28 3.45 -1.38
N ARG A 174 7.25 2.14 -1.59
CA ARG A 174 6.23 1.47 -2.40
C ARG A 174 5.63 0.29 -1.62
N ILE A 175 4.34 0.07 -1.79
CA ILE A 175 3.65 -1.12 -1.26
C ILE A 175 3.98 -2.32 -2.16
N PHE A 176 4.18 -3.48 -1.55
CA PHE A 176 4.38 -4.76 -2.26
C PHE A 176 3.72 -5.89 -1.46
N ASP A 177 3.55 -7.07 -2.05
CA ASP A 177 3.07 -8.30 -1.37
C ASP A 177 1.87 -8.09 -0.44
N THR A 178 0.97 -7.17 -0.80
CA THR A 178 -0.21 -6.78 0.00
C THR A 178 -1.42 -6.91 -0.90
N VAL A 179 -2.45 -7.60 -0.44
CA VAL A 179 -3.70 -7.88 -1.15
C VAL A 179 -4.87 -7.34 -0.33
N MET A 180 -5.78 -6.58 -0.93
CA MET A 180 -7.01 -6.16 -0.24
C MET A 180 -8.10 -7.23 -0.28
N LEU A 181 -8.74 -7.44 0.88
CA LEU A 181 -9.85 -8.37 1.10
C LEU A 181 -11.21 -7.72 0.85
#